data_AF-A0A9I9DYA8-F1
#
_entry.id   AF-A0A9I9DYA8-F1
#
_cell.length_a   1.000
_cell.length_b   1.000
_cell.length_c   1.000
_cell.angle_alpha   90.00
_cell.angle_beta   90.00
_cell.angle_gamma   90.00
#
_symmetry.space_group_name_H-M   'P 1'
#
loop_
_entity.id
_entity.type
_entity.pdbx_description
1 polymer ?
#
loop_
_entity_poly.entity_id
_entity_poly.type
_entity_poly.pdbx_seq_one_letter_code
_entity_poly.pdbx_strand_id
1 'polypeptide(L)'
;MKDEFTAINLLPEETLFKVKNKFKYLHIGCVQVALKPLFREGFDVPVYLALRDKRHLRFTPSLLGIVQSNLEKGPVYFNCKPGLTVSLQDKNIMDTLSLDVHSQGLELKDGSLPFAVSYRIYFKLMHTNISPKALGISPKGYTMLMEVNMEKSSMTIPRTLKWADLTKDPIWKL
;
A
#
# COMPACT_ATOMS: atom_id res chain seq x y z
N MET A 1 0.19 25.09 -3.57
CA MET A 1 1.10 24.03 -3.08
C MET A 1 0.65 22.77 -3.76
N LYS A 2 1.48 22.11 -4.58
CA LYS A 2 1.07 20.87 -5.23
C LYS A 2 0.86 19.82 -4.14
N ASP A 3 -0.31 19.19 -4.12
CA ASP A 3 -0.60 18.01 -3.32
C ASP A 3 0.27 16.85 -3.85
N GLU A 4 1.57 16.85 -3.52
CA GLU A 4 2.50 15.84 -4.00
C GLU A 4 2.44 14.62 -3.09
N PHE A 5 1.86 13.54 -3.61
CA PHE A 5 2.04 12.21 -3.06
C PHE A 5 3.52 11.84 -3.14
N THR A 6 4.08 11.34 -2.04
CA THR A 6 5.35 10.62 -2.12
C THR A 6 5.08 9.21 -2.59
N ALA A 7 5.57 8.87 -3.78
CA ALA A 7 5.42 7.56 -4.39
C ALA A 7 6.62 6.67 -4.05
N ILE A 8 6.35 5.45 -3.57
CA ILE A 8 7.38 4.47 -3.22
C ILE A 8 7.13 3.18 -3.99
N ASN A 9 8.06 2.81 -4.88
CA ASN A 9 8.02 1.52 -5.57
C ASN A 9 8.41 0.40 -4.60
N LEU A 10 7.53 -0.59 -4.42
CA LEU A 10 7.72 -1.63 -3.41
C LEU A 10 8.47 -2.86 -3.96
N LEU A 11 8.47 -3.06 -5.28
CA LEU A 11 9.11 -4.23 -5.89
C LEU A 11 10.65 -4.12 -5.87
N PRO A 12 11.36 -5.19 -5.48
CA PRO A 12 12.82 -5.19 -5.45
C PRO A 12 13.41 -5.46 -6.85
N GLU A 13 13.86 -4.40 -7.53
CA GLU A 13 14.36 -4.45 -8.91
C GLU A 13 15.45 -5.51 -9.12
N GLU A 14 16.50 -5.49 -8.30
CA GLU A 14 17.62 -6.42 -8.43
C GLU A 14 17.20 -7.89 -8.31
N THR A 15 16.27 -8.17 -7.39
CA THR A 15 15.74 -9.52 -7.19
C THR A 15 14.93 -9.96 -8.40
N LEU A 16 14.08 -9.09 -8.94
CA LEU A 16 13.29 -9.38 -10.14
C LEU A 16 14.19 -9.62 -11.36
N PHE A 17 15.24 -8.82 -11.54
CA PHE A 17 16.18 -8.98 -12.64
C PHE A 17 16.89 -10.35 -12.61
N LYS A 18 17.23 -10.86 -11.42
CA LYS A 18 17.87 -12.17 -11.26
C LYS A 18 16.96 -13.34 -11.61
N VAL A 19 15.64 -13.21 -11.41
CA VAL A 19 14.68 -14.32 -11.56
C VAL A 19 13.92 -14.30 -12.90
N LYS A 20 13.90 -13.18 -13.63
CA LYS A 20 13.12 -13.02 -14.88
C LYS A 20 13.49 -14.00 -16.00
N ASN A 21 14.71 -14.55 -15.98
CA ASN A 21 15.17 -15.54 -16.95
C ASN A 21 14.73 -16.97 -16.59
N LYS A 22 14.36 -17.22 -15.33
CA LYS A 22 13.98 -18.55 -14.84
C LYS A 22 12.46 -18.72 -14.79
N PHE A 23 11.74 -17.67 -14.42
CA PHE A 23 10.29 -17.68 -14.25
C PHE A 23 9.61 -16.73 -15.23
N LYS A 24 8.34 -16.97 -15.51
CA LYS A 24 7.55 -16.12 -16.43
C LYS A 24 6.62 -15.16 -15.70
N TYR A 25 6.15 -15.53 -14.52
CA TYR A 25 5.15 -14.76 -13.78
C TYR A 25 5.53 -14.56 -12.31
N LEU A 26 5.06 -13.46 -11.76
CA LEU A 26 5.11 -13.10 -10.35
C LEU A 26 3.67 -13.00 -9.85
N HIS A 27 3.29 -13.86 -8.91
CA HIS A 27 2.01 -13.75 -8.20
C HIS A 27 2.21 -13.07 -6.85
N ILE A 28 1.51 -11.97 -6.61
CA ILE A 28 1.49 -11.20 -5.36
C ILE A 28 0.23 -11.60 -4.58
N GLY A 29 0.42 -12.41 -3.54
CA GLY A 29 -0.68 -12.91 -2.72
C GLY A 29 -1.08 -11.96 -1.59
N CYS A 30 -0.10 -11.26 -1.01
CA CYS A 30 -0.34 -10.35 0.11
C CYS A 30 0.75 -9.27 0.19
N VAL A 31 0.35 -8.06 0.57
CA VAL A 31 1.21 -6.93 0.87
C VAL A 31 0.79 -6.38 2.22
N GLN A 32 1.73 -6.32 3.16
CA GLN A 32 1.55 -5.71 4.47
C GLN A 32 2.32 -4.41 4.48
N VAL A 33 1.69 -3.34 4.95
CA VAL A 33 2.29 -2.00 4.99
C VAL A 33 2.11 -1.43 6.38
N ALA A 34 3.16 -0.77 6.87
CA ALA A 34 3.17 0.04 8.08
C ALA A 34 3.70 1.43 7.73
N LEU A 35 2.94 2.47 8.07
CA LEU A 35 3.40 3.85 8.09
C LEU A 35 3.65 4.24 9.55
N LYS A 36 4.92 4.45 9.90
CA LYS A 36 5.32 4.86 11.26
C LYS A 36 5.67 6.35 11.28
N PRO A 37 5.09 7.14 12.20
CA PRO A 37 5.52 8.51 12.39
C PRO A 37 6.94 8.53 12.99
N LEU A 38 7.77 9.47 12.53
CA LEU A 38 9.09 9.79 13.08
C LEU A 38 9.06 11.10 13.89
N PHE A 39 7.91 11.36 14.50
CA PHE A 39 7.64 12.46 15.41
C PHE A 39 6.87 11.91 16.62
N ARG A 40 6.75 12.72 17.68
CA ARG A 40 6.07 12.33 18.91
C ARG A 40 4.58 12.08 18.65
N GLU A 41 3.97 11.14 19.36
CA GLU A 41 2.52 10.93 19.32
C GLU A 41 1.74 12.17 19.79
N GLY A 42 0.48 12.28 19.36
CA GLY A 42 -0.43 13.38 19.73
C GLY A 42 -0.52 14.53 18.73
N PHE A 43 0.21 14.49 17.60
CA PHE A 43 0.00 15.43 16.51
C PHE A 43 -1.16 14.97 15.63
N ASP A 44 -2.12 15.86 15.38
CA ASP A 44 -3.19 15.65 14.40
C ASP A 44 -2.60 15.67 12.98
N VAL A 45 -2.23 14.50 12.49
CA VAL A 45 -1.62 14.31 11.16
C VAL A 45 -2.48 13.32 10.39
N PRO A 46 -3.51 13.81 9.69
CA PRO A 46 -4.27 13.02 8.76
C PRO A 46 -3.35 12.47 7.67
N VAL A 47 -3.54 11.19 7.36
CA VAL A 47 -2.78 10.49 6.32
C VAL A 47 -3.67 9.72 5.38
N TYR A 48 -3.19 9.63 4.15
CA TYR A 48 -3.77 8.84 3.09
C TYR A 48 -2.71 7.98 2.43
N LEU A 49 -3.03 6.70 2.32
CA LEU A 49 -2.17 5.69 1.75
C LEU A 49 -2.92 5.00 0.62
N ALA A 50 -2.32 4.93 -0.57
CA ALA A 50 -2.86 4.17 -1.69
C ALA A 50 -1.83 3.19 -2.22
N LEU A 51 -2.12 1.90 -2.09
CA LEU A 51 -1.39 0.84 -2.76
C LEU A 51 -1.95 0.69 -4.18
N ARG A 52 -1.09 0.80 -5.19
CA ARG A 52 -1.51 0.95 -6.59
C ARG A 52 -0.68 0.12 -7.56
N ASP A 53 -1.35 -0.31 -8.62
CA ASP A 53 -0.77 -0.77 -9.87
C ASP A 53 -0.78 0.39 -10.88
N LYS A 54 0.33 1.13 -10.90
CA LYS A 54 0.51 2.36 -11.69
C LYS A 54 0.70 2.12 -13.19
N ARG A 55 0.72 0.86 -13.63
CA ARG A 55 0.55 0.54 -15.07
C ARG A 55 -0.82 1.02 -15.57
N HIS A 56 -1.81 1.13 -14.68
CA HIS A 56 -3.07 1.78 -14.96
C HIS A 56 -2.96 3.30 -14.80
N LEU A 57 -3.18 4.03 -15.90
CA LEU A 57 -3.05 5.50 -15.94
C LEU A 57 -4.09 6.23 -15.08
N ARG A 58 -5.26 5.63 -14.87
CA ARG A 58 -6.35 6.23 -14.08
C ARG A 58 -6.23 5.81 -12.62
N PHE A 59 -6.55 6.74 -11.70
CA PHE A 59 -6.46 6.51 -10.26
C PHE A 59 -7.31 5.31 -9.80
N THR A 60 -8.63 5.35 -9.99
CA THR A 60 -9.52 4.29 -9.48
C THR A 60 -9.18 2.89 -10.00
N PRO A 61 -8.92 2.68 -11.31
CA PRO A 61 -8.50 1.36 -11.81
C PRO A 61 -7.13 0.89 -11.31
N SER A 62 -6.25 1.80 -10.92
CA SER A 62 -4.94 1.45 -10.37
C SER A 62 -4.99 0.99 -8.91
N LEU A 63 -6.08 1.23 -8.18
CA LEU A 63 -6.15 0.92 -6.75
C LEU A 63 -6.10 -0.59 -6.49
N LEU A 64 -5.17 -0.98 -5.61
CA LEU A 64 -5.09 -2.31 -4.99
C LEU A 64 -5.51 -2.26 -3.52
N GLY A 65 -5.30 -1.12 -2.86
CA GLY A 65 -5.77 -0.84 -1.51
C GLY A 65 -5.64 0.63 -1.17
N ILE A 66 -6.46 1.10 -0.24
CA ILE A 66 -6.55 2.51 0.15
C ILE A 66 -6.89 2.59 1.64
N VAL A 67 -6.21 3.50 2.33
CA VAL A 67 -6.41 3.78 3.74
C VAL A 67 -6.44 5.29 3.92
N GLN A 68 -7.43 5.74 4.69
CA GLN A 68 -7.47 7.08 5.24
C GLN A 68 -7.50 6.95 6.76
N SER A 69 -6.59 7.61 7.45
CA SER A 69 -6.43 7.49 8.90
C SER A 69 -5.75 8.74 9.47
N ASN A 70 -5.34 8.67 10.73
CA ASN A 70 -4.61 9.73 11.42
C ASN A 70 -3.48 9.13 12.26
N LEU A 71 -2.31 9.77 12.24
CA LEU A 71 -1.13 9.34 12.99
C LEU A 71 -1.09 9.84 14.44
N GLU A 72 -2.10 10.60 14.89
CA GLU A 72 -2.22 11.10 16.28
C GLU A 72 -2.03 9.97 17.31
N LYS A 73 -2.60 8.79 17.02
CA LYS A 73 -2.62 7.61 17.89
C LYS A 73 -1.53 6.59 17.54
N GLY A 74 -0.52 7.00 16.79
CA GLY A 74 0.61 6.16 16.41
C GLY A 74 0.52 5.59 14.99
N PRO A 75 1.25 4.50 14.71
CA PRO A 75 1.41 4.00 13.35
C PRO A 75 0.14 3.42 12.73
N VAL A 76 0.06 3.51 11.40
CA VAL A 76 -1.01 2.90 10.60
C VAL A 76 -0.50 1.59 10.00
N TYR A 77 -1.26 0.50 10.19
CA TYR A 77 -0.97 -0.81 9.62
C TYR A 77 -2.13 -1.27 8.74
N PHE A 78 -1.86 -1.79 7.54
CA PHE A 78 -2.89 -2.42 6.74
C PHE A 78 -2.37 -3.59 5.91
N ASN A 79 -3.28 -4.50 5.59
CA ASN A 79 -3.01 -5.63 4.73
C ASN A 79 -3.84 -5.52 3.46
N CYS A 80 -3.19 -5.74 2.31
CA CYS A 80 -3.85 -5.88 1.02
C CYS A 80 -3.53 -7.26 0.46
N LYS A 81 -4.55 -8.02 0.04
CA LYS A 81 -4.36 -9.30 -0.65
C LYS A 81 -4.90 -9.16 -2.07
N PRO A 82 -4.10 -8.61 -3.00
CA PRO A 82 -4.59 -8.22 -4.31
C PRO A 82 -4.87 -9.43 -5.21
N GLY A 83 -4.26 -10.59 -4.94
CA GLY A 83 -4.37 -11.77 -5.81
C GLY A 83 -3.86 -11.51 -7.23
N LEU A 84 -2.90 -10.57 -7.37
CA LEU A 84 -2.44 -10.05 -8.64
C LEU A 84 -1.31 -10.90 -9.20
N THR A 85 -1.44 -11.36 -10.44
CA THR A 85 -0.35 -12.02 -11.17
C THR A 85 0.10 -11.15 -12.33
N VAL A 86 1.41 -10.93 -12.45
CA VAL A 86 2.03 -10.15 -13.53
C VAL A 86 3.10 -10.93 -14.26
N SER A 87 3.37 -10.56 -15.51
CA SER A 87 4.47 -11.11 -16.29
C SER A 87 5.79 -10.50 -15.84
N LEU A 88 6.81 -11.33 -15.64
CA LEU A 88 8.19 -10.87 -15.36
C LEU A 88 8.85 -10.22 -16.59
N GLN A 89 8.24 -10.34 -17.77
CA GLN A 89 8.68 -9.72 -19.01
C GLN A 89 7.95 -8.40 -19.31
N ASP A 90 7.03 -7.97 -18.44
CA ASP A 90 6.38 -6.67 -18.57
C ASP A 90 7.41 -5.56 -18.41
N LYS A 91 7.49 -4.66 -19.40
CA LYS A 91 8.42 -3.52 -19.40
C LYS A 91 8.14 -2.55 -18.25
N ASN A 92 6.89 -2.51 -17.79
CA ASN A 92 6.44 -1.62 -16.72
C ASN A 92 6.22 -2.39 -15.40
N ILE A 93 6.87 -3.56 -15.22
CA ILE A 93 6.68 -4.37 -14.01
C ILE A 93 6.97 -3.58 -12.73
N MET A 94 7.92 -2.65 -12.74
CA MET A 94 8.27 -1.83 -11.58
C MET A 94 7.12 -0.95 -11.09
N ASP A 95 6.17 -0.62 -11.97
CA ASP A 95 4.99 0.17 -11.64
C ASP A 95 3.82 -0.68 -11.07
N THR A 96 3.97 -2.01 -11.01
CA THR A 96 2.92 -2.94 -10.57
C THR A 96 2.52 -2.72 -9.11
N LEU A 97 3.45 -2.25 -8.27
CA LEU A 97 3.22 -2.11 -6.84
C LEU A 97 3.92 -0.86 -6.28
N SER A 98 3.16 0.23 -6.25
CA SER A 98 3.56 1.51 -5.67
C SER A 98 2.69 1.82 -4.45
N LEU A 99 3.31 2.39 -3.41
CA LEU A 99 2.60 3.02 -2.30
C LEU A 99 2.68 4.53 -2.45
N ASP A 100 1.52 5.18 -2.58
CA ASP A 100 1.41 6.63 -2.50
C ASP A 100 1.12 7.02 -1.05
N VAL A 101 1.93 7.92 -0.50
CA VAL A 101 1.78 8.47 0.85
C VAL A 101 1.48 9.96 0.74
N HIS A 102 0.39 10.39 1.36
CA HIS A 102 0.04 11.80 1.52
C HIS A 102 -0.32 12.09 2.97
N SER A 103 0.09 13.26 3.45
CA SER A 103 -0.14 13.74 4.81
C SER A 103 -0.35 15.23 4.81
N GLN A 104 -1.10 15.74 5.78
CA GLN A 104 -1.28 17.17 6.00
C GLN A 104 -1.00 17.57 7.46
N GLY A 105 -0.89 18.87 7.71
CA GLY A 105 -0.69 19.41 9.07
C GLY A 105 0.75 19.34 9.58
N LEU A 106 1.72 18.97 8.74
CA LEU A 106 3.14 18.93 9.10
C LEU A 106 3.88 20.16 8.56
N GLU A 107 4.33 21.03 9.47
CA GLU A 107 5.25 22.13 9.17
C GLU A 107 6.67 21.70 9.55
N LEU A 108 7.42 21.19 8.57
CA LEU A 108 8.77 20.66 8.77
C LEU A 108 9.79 21.40 7.92
N LYS A 109 11.05 21.38 8.36
CA LYS A 109 12.16 21.92 7.57
C LYS A 109 12.35 21.10 6.28
N ASP A 110 12.78 21.77 5.21
CA ASP A 110 13.12 21.11 3.96
C ASP A 110 14.07 19.92 4.14
N GLY A 111 13.79 18.83 3.44
CA GLY A 111 14.55 17.57 3.52
C GLY A 111 14.23 16.71 4.75
N SER A 112 13.34 17.14 5.65
CA SER A 112 12.89 16.32 6.78
C SER A 112 12.06 15.12 6.28
N LEU A 113 12.27 13.96 6.89
CA LEU A 113 11.56 12.71 6.56
C LEU A 113 10.65 12.30 7.73
N PRO A 114 9.38 12.75 7.77
CA PRO A 114 8.49 12.54 8.91
C PRO A 114 7.97 11.11 9.09
N PHE A 115 8.19 10.24 8.12
CA PHE A 115 7.62 8.91 8.11
C PHE A 115 8.66 7.85 7.77
N ALA A 116 8.50 6.68 8.38
CA ALA A 116 9.13 5.44 7.95
C ALA A 116 8.07 4.51 7.38
N VAL A 117 8.27 4.04 6.15
CA VAL A 117 7.45 2.99 5.54
C VAL A 117 8.16 1.66 5.70
N SER A 118 7.49 0.70 6.34
CA SER A 118 7.93 -0.70 6.39
C SER A 118 6.90 -1.56 5.68
N TYR A 119 7.34 -2.50 4.86
CA TYR A 119 6.44 -3.35 4.12
C TYR A 119 6.96 -4.77 3.97
N ARG A 120 6.04 -5.71 3.73
CA ARG A 120 6.35 -7.11 3.41
C ARG A 120 5.46 -7.58 2.27
N ILE A 121 6.09 -8.17 1.26
CA ILE A 121 5.41 -8.74 0.09
C ILE A 121 5.51 -10.26 0.17
N TYR A 122 4.37 -10.94 0.13
CA TYR A 122 4.29 -12.39 -0.03
C TYR A 122 4.00 -12.69 -1.50
N PHE A 123 4.95 -13.32 -2.16
CA PHE A 123 4.86 -13.61 -3.58
C PHE A 123 5.26 -15.04 -3.92
N LYS A 124 4.86 -15.48 -5.12
CA LYS A 124 5.27 -16.76 -5.71
C LYS A 124 5.71 -16.53 -7.15
N LEU A 125 6.89 -17.05 -7.50
CA LEU A 125 7.37 -17.09 -8.87
C LEU A 125 6.81 -18.31 -9.58
N MET A 126 6.40 -18.16 -10.84
CA MET A 126 5.68 -19.21 -11.58
C MET A 126 6.15 -19.31 -13.04
N HIS A 127 6.19 -20.54 -13.56
CA HIS A 127 6.49 -20.79 -14.98
C HIS A 127 5.23 -20.71 -15.87
N THR A 128 4.05 -20.97 -15.30
CA THR A 128 2.74 -20.93 -15.97
C THR A 128 1.79 -20.03 -15.19
N ASN A 129 0.74 -19.53 -15.83
CA ASN A 129 -0.27 -18.67 -15.19
C ASN A 129 -1.48 -19.49 -14.65
N ILE A 130 -1.26 -20.73 -14.22
CA ILE A 130 -2.35 -21.56 -13.69
C ILE A 130 -2.75 -21.01 -12.32
N SER A 131 -3.98 -20.49 -12.23
CA SER A 131 -4.58 -19.75 -11.11
C SER A 131 -4.01 -20.10 -9.73
N PRO A 132 -3.03 -19.32 -9.23
CA PRO A 132 -2.58 -19.45 -7.86
C PRO A 132 -3.72 -18.99 -6.95
N LYS A 133 -4.45 -19.93 -6.37
CA LYS A 133 -5.50 -19.61 -5.38
C LYS A 133 -4.83 -19.09 -4.10
N ALA A 134 -4.79 -17.78 -3.92
CA ALA A 134 -4.43 -17.17 -2.65
C ALA A 134 -5.58 -17.34 -1.65
N LEU A 135 -5.28 -17.76 -0.42
CA LEU A 135 -6.29 -17.88 0.64
C LEU A 135 -6.71 -16.49 1.14
N GLY A 136 -8.01 -16.23 1.09
CA GLY A 136 -8.63 -15.03 1.64
C GLY A 136 -8.29 -13.74 0.90
N ILE A 137 -8.42 -13.73 -0.43
CA ILE A 137 -8.28 -12.55 -1.30
C ILE A 137 -9.13 -11.40 -0.76
N SER A 138 -8.58 -10.18 -0.74
CA SER A 138 -9.34 -8.99 -0.35
C SER A 138 -10.45 -8.75 -1.36
N PRO A 139 -11.72 -8.59 -0.94
CA PRO A 139 -12.80 -8.26 -1.86
C PRO A 139 -12.46 -6.98 -2.63
N LYS A 140 -12.74 -6.98 -3.94
CA LYS A 140 -12.52 -5.79 -4.78
C LYS A 140 -13.28 -4.60 -4.21
N GLY A 141 -12.61 -3.46 -4.06
CA GLY A 141 -13.23 -2.26 -3.47
C GLY A 141 -13.14 -2.20 -1.94
N TYR A 142 -12.38 -3.09 -1.30
CA TYR A 142 -12.21 -3.11 0.15
C TYR A 142 -10.74 -3.20 0.57
N THR A 143 -10.40 -2.57 1.69
CA THR A 143 -9.08 -2.68 2.33
C THR A 143 -9.23 -3.05 3.80
N MET A 144 -8.39 -3.97 4.28
CA MET A 144 -8.36 -4.37 5.68
C MET A 144 -7.35 -3.50 6.41
N LEU A 145 -7.86 -2.49 7.12
CA LEU A 145 -7.10 -1.67 8.07
C LEU A 145 -6.92 -2.46 9.38
N MET A 146 -5.75 -2.34 9.98
CA MET A 146 -5.41 -2.98 11.24
C MET A 146 -5.19 -1.86 12.27
N GLU A 147 -6.21 -1.55 13.05
CA GLU A 147 -6.18 -0.50 14.07
C GLU A 147 -5.65 -1.06 15.40
N VAL A 148 -4.74 -0.37 16.07
CA VAL A 148 -4.26 -0.78 17.40
C VAL A 148 -5.38 -0.59 18.41
N ASN A 149 -5.66 -1.62 19.21
CA ASN A 149 -6.58 -1.47 20.34
C ASN A 149 -5.89 -0.66 21.46
N MET A 150 -6.42 0.53 21.77
CA MET A 150 -5.83 1.41 22.79
C MET A 150 -6.00 0.89 24.22
N GLU A 151 -7.00 0.05 24.50
CA GLU A 151 -7.20 -0.58 25.81
C GLU A 151 -6.30 -1.81 25.99
N LYS A 152 -5.96 -2.48 24.88
CA LYS A 152 -5.15 -3.70 24.85
C LYS A 152 -4.13 -3.58 23.73
N SER A 153 -3.01 -2.91 24.01
CA SER A 153 -1.93 -2.61 23.05
C SER A 153 -1.35 -3.82 22.31
N SER A 154 -1.56 -5.05 22.82
CA SER A 154 -1.17 -6.31 22.16
C SER A 154 -2.17 -6.80 21.10
N MET A 155 -3.32 -6.15 20.96
CA MET A 155 -4.40 -6.60 20.09
C MET A 155 -4.66 -5.60 18.96
N THR A 156 -4.73 -6.10 17.73
CA THR A 156 -5.07 -5.29 16.56
C THR A 156 -6.48 -5.62 16.11
N ILE A 157 -7.31 -4.60 15.93
CA ILE A 157 -8.70 -4.72 15.51
C ILE A 157 -8.74 -4.59 13.98
N PRO A 158 -9.17 -5.63 13.25
CA PRO A 158 -9.37 -5.53 11.82
C PRO A 158 -10.62 -4.69 11.52
N ARG A 159 -10.46 -3.67 10.68
CA ARG A 159 -11.55 -2.84 10.15
C ARG A 159 -11.55 -2.88 8.64
N THR A 160 -12.70 -3.20 8.04
CA THR A 160 -12.86 -3.19 6.59
C THR A 160 -13.27 -1.81 6.11
N LEU A 161 -12.45 -1.19 5.26
CA LEU A 161 -12.72 0.08 4.61
C LEU A 161 -13.27 -0.14 3.19
N LYS A 162 -14.35 0.56 2.83
CA LYS A 162 -14.92 0.59 1.48
C LYS A 162 -14.26 1.70 0.67
N TRP A 163 -13.74 1.38 -0.51
CA TRP A 163 -13.05 2.36 -1.35
C TRP A 163 -13.99 3.45 -1.82
N ALA A 164 -15.23 3.09 -2.17
CA ALA A 164 -16.23 4.05 -2.64
C ALA A 164 -16.48 5.18 -1.62
N ASP A 165 -16.46 4.86 -0.33
CA ASP A 165 -16.67 5.85 0.73
C ASP A 165 -15.47 6.79 0.88
N LEU A 166 -14.27 6.30 0.57
CA LEU A 166 -13.02 7.08 0.59
C LEU A 166 -12.78 7.88 -0.69
N THR A 167 -13.39 7.47 -1.82
CA THR A 167 -13.21 8.11 -3.13
C THR A 167 -14.37 9.00 -3.57
N LYS A 168 -15.54 8.94 -2.91
CA LYS A 168 -16.73 9.76 -3.25
C LYS A 168 -16.52 11.23 -2.89
N ASP A 169 -16.13 11.47 -1.65
CA ASP A 169 -15.74 12.78 -1.12
C ASP A 169 -14.35 12.61 -0.53
N PRO A 170 -13.32 12.43 -1.38
CA PRO A 170 -11.99 12.26 -0.85
C PRO A 170 -11.66 13.52 -0.05
N ILE A 171 -11.20 13.35 1.18
CA ILE A 171 -10.71 14.48 2.00
C ILE A 171 -9.63 15.27 1.24
N TRP A 172 -8.99 14.61 0.27
CA TRP A 172 -7.91 15.10 -0.56
C TRP A 172 -8.36 15.25 -2.03
N LYS A 173 -7.82 16.23 -2.76
CA LYS A 173 -7.96 16.25 -4.22
C LYS A 173 -7.14 15.11 -4.81
N LEU A 174 -7.81 14.01 -5.17
CA LEU A 174 -7.23 12.84 -5.85
C LEU A 174 -6.99 13.08 -7.34
#